data_AF-X0T7S6-F1
#
_entry.id   AF-X0T7S6-F1
#
_cell.length_a   1.000
_cell.length_b   1.000
_cell.length_c   1.000
_cell.angle_alpha   90.00
_cell.angle_beta   90.00
_cell.angle_gamma   90.00
#
_symmetry.space_group_name_H-M   'P 1'
#
loop_
_entity.id
_entity.type
_entity.pdbx_description
1 polymer ?
#
loop_
_entity_poly.entity_id
_entity_poly.type
_entity_poly.pdbx_seq_one_letter_code
_entity_poly.pdbx_strand_id
1 'polypeptide(L)'
;MKGDAEGRPMLYVFSTCTHLIRTLPAMQHDPLKPEDLDTEVEDHAVDEARYAAMSRPQVGKTPAGARRPAVIRKVQSKAKSKRTKESVPC
;
A
#
# COMPACT_ATOMS: atom_id res chain seq x y z
N MET A 1 -10.88 -13.96 6.27
CA MET A 1 -10.37 -12.59 6.41
C MET A 1 -9.53 -12.54 7.69
N LYS A 2 -8.20 -12.57 7.61
CA LYS A 2 -7.36 -12.45 8.81
C LYS A 2 -7.14 -10.96 9.08
N GLY A 3 -7.46 -10.53 10.29
CA GLY A 3 -7.18 -9.18 10.78
C GLY A 3 -5.67 -8.95 10.93
N ASP A 4 -5.27 -8.09 11.86
CA ASP A 4 -3.86 -8.03 12.26
C ASP A 4 -3.36 -9.39 12.82
N ALA A 5 -2.08 -9.47 13.20
CA ALA A 5 -1.50 -10.71 13.72
C ALA A 5 -2.23 -11.26 14.96
N GLU A 6 -3.02 -10.41 15.63
CA GLU A 6 -3.83 -10.72 16.80
C GLU A 6 -5.32 -10.91 16.47
N GLY A 7 -5.71 -10.88 15.19
CA GLY A 7 -7.07 -11.13 14.72
C GLY A 7 -8.04 -9.94 14.83
N ARG A 8 -7.54 -8.74 15.13
CA ARG A 8 -8.36 -7.52 15.23
C ARG A 8 -8.71 -6.97 13.85
N PRO A 9 -9.93 -6.44 13.68
CA PRO A 9 -10.32 -5.79 12.44
C PRO A 9 -9.49 -4.52 12.19
N MET A 10 -9.27 -4.26 10.91
CA MET A 10 -8.45 -3.17 10.39
C MET A 10 -9.15 -1.81 10.33
N LEU A 11 -10.47 -1.83 10.38
CA LEU A 11 -11.33 -0.66 10.30
C LEU A 11 -12.40 -0.79 11.38
N TYR A 12 -12.52 0.25 12.20
CA TYR A 12 -13.60 0.40 13.17
C TYR A 12 -14.44 1.61 12.76
N VAL A 13 -15.76 1.42 12.72
CA VAL A 13 -16.72 2.49 12.46
C VAL A 13 -17.48 2.75 13.77
N PHE A 14 -17.46 3.99 14.24
CA PHE A 14 -18.19 4.38 15.45
C PHE A 14 -19.69 4.45 15.16
N SER A 15 -20.53 4.18 16.17
CA SER A 15 -21.99 4.29 16.04
C SER A 15 -22.49 5.70 15.75
N THR A 16 -21.66 6.72 15.98
CA THR A 16 -21.96 8.13 15.66
C THR A 16 -21.77 8.46 14.18
N CYS A 17 -21.09 7.61 13.39
CA CYS A 17 -20.92 7.78 11.95
C CYS A 17 -22.17 7.34 11.18
N THR A 18 -23.32 7.94 11.50
CA THR A 18 -24.65 7.55 10.98
C THR A 18 -24.73 7.61 9.47
N HIS A 19 -24.08 8.61 8.85
CA HIS A 19 -24.03 8.76 7.40
C HIS A 19 -23.27 7.63 6.72
N LEU A 20 -22.11 7.21 7.27
CA LEU A 20 -21.37 6.08 6.73
C LEU A 20 -22.12 4.75 6.91
N ILE A 21 -22.77 4.56 8.05
CA ILE A 21 -23.50 3.31 8.36
C ILE A 21 -24.71 3.12 7.43
N ARG A 22 -25.41 4.20 7.07
CA ARG A 22 -26.58 4.12 6.17
C ARG A 22 -26.18 3.97 4.69
N THR A 23 -25.08 4.60 4.26
CA THR A 23 -24.70 4.62 2.84
C THR A 23 -23.91 3.39 2.44
N LEU A 24 -22.98 2.94 3.27
CA LEU A 24 -22.06 1.86 2.93
C LEU A 24 -22.75 0.55 2.51
N PRO A 25 -23.87 0.11 3.12
CA PRO A 25 -24.61 -1.07 2.66
C PRO A 25 -25.47 -0.83 1.39
N ALA A 26 -25.75 0.43 1.05
CA ALA A 26 -26.57 0.81 -0.10
C ALA A 26 -25.74 1.04 -1.38
N MET A 27 -24.41 1.05 -1.26
CA MET A 27 -23.50 1.20 -2.40
C MET A 27 -23.53 -0.03 -3.29
N GLN A 28 -24.03 0.14 -4.50
CA GLN A 28 -24.10 -0.89 -5.52
C GLN A 28 -23.12 -0.57 -6.66
N HIS A 29 -22.74 -1.61 -7.41
CA HIS A 29 -21.93 -1.46 -8.61
C HIS A 29 -22.71 -0.78 -9.74
N ASP A 30 -22.02 0.01 -10.55
CA ASP A 30 -22.60 0.63 -11.75
C ASP A 30 -22.97 -0.47 -12.77
N PRO A 31 -24.21 -0.47 -13.32
CA PRO A 31 -24.63 -1.44 -14.33
C PRO A 31 -23.83 -1.40 -15.64
N LEU A 32 -23.21 -0.27 -15.98
CA LEU A 32 -22.40 -0.09 -17.18
C LEU A 32 -20.91 -0.41 -16.94
N LYS A 33 -20.45 -0.29 -15.69
CA LYS A 33 -19.05 -0.52 -15.27
C LYS A 33 -19.01 -1.31 -13.95
N PRO A 34 -19.00 -2.64 -14.01
CA PRO A 34 -19.12 -3.47 -12.81
C PRO A 34 -17.94 -3.33 -11.83
N GLU A 35 -16.80 -2.79 -12.26
CA GLU A 35 -15.65 -2.49 -11.40
C GLU A 35 -15.79 -1.20 -10.59
N ASP A 36 -16.67 -0.29 -10.99
CA ASP A 36 -16.87 1.02 -10.38
C ASP A 36 -18.13 1.03 -9.49
N LEU A 37 -18.18 2.01 -8.57
CA LEU A 37 -19.38 2.31 -7.79
C LEU A 37 -20.32 3.18 -8.62
N ASP A 38 -21.63 3.00 -8.40
CA ASP A 38 -22.64 3.92 -8.91
C ASP A 38 -22.46 5.30 -8.26
N THR A 39 -22.05 6.30 -9.05
CA THR A 39 -21.81 7.68 -8.60
C THR A 39 -23.07 8.54 -8.59
N GLU A 40 -24.21 8.02 -9.04
CA GLU A 40 -25.48 8.77 -9.03
C GLU A 40 -26.15 8.74 -7.64
N VAL A 41 -25.70 7.84 -6.76
CA VAL A 41 -26.15 7.72 -5.37
C VAL A 41 -25.23 8.47 -4.39
N GLU A 42 -25.68 8.67 -3.15
CA GLU A 42 -24.90 9.41 -2.16
C GLU A 42 -23.69 8.60 -1.66
N ASP A 43 -22.54 8.89 -2.27
CA ASP A 43 -21.26 8.20 -2.11
C ASP A 43 -20.22 8.99 -1.30
N HIS A 44 -20.48 10.25 -0.94
CA HIS A 44 -19.49 11.15 -0.33
C HIS A 44 -18.82 10.58 0.93
N ALA A 45 -19.59 10.04 1.88
CA ALA A 45 -19.04 9.43 3.08
C ALA A 45 -18.22 8.16 2.78
N VAL A 46 -18.59 7.43 1.73
CA VAL A 46 -17.92 6.20 1.29
C VAL A 46 -16.62 6.52 0.57
N ASP A 47 -16.60 7.58 -0.23
CA ASP A 47 -15.40 8.10 -0.86
C ASP A 47 -14.38 8.60 0.15
N GLU A 48 -14.81 9.35 1.16
CA GLU A 48 -13.93 9.75 2.26
C GLU A 48 -13.33 8.54 2.97
N ALA A 49 -14.14 7.52 3.27
CA ALA A 49 -13.69 6.28 3.90
C ALA A 49 -12.71 5.50 3.01
N ARG A 50 -12.95 5.47 1.70
CA ARG A 50 -12.06 4.87 0.70
C ARG A 50 -10.72 5.58 0.69
N TYR A 51 -10.70 6.91 0.64
CA TYR A 51 -9.45 7.68 0.72
C TYR A 51 -8.75 7.50 2.07
N ALA A 52 -9.48 7.41 3.18
CA ALA A 52 -8.92 7.13 4.50
C ALA A 52 -8.25 5.75 4.56
N ALA A 53 -8.82 4.73 3.89
CA ALA A 53 -8.22 3.40 3.80
C ALA A 53 -7.00 3.37 2.85
N MET A 54 -7.11 4.00 1.68
CA MET A 54 -6.02 4.02 0.68
C MET A 54 -4.80 4.84 1.12
N SER A 55 -5.01 5.91 1.90
CA SER A 55 -3.91 6.73 2.42
C SER A 55 -3.06 6.00 3.48
N ARG A 56 -3.58 4.91 4.07
CA ARG A 56 -2.93 4.16 5.15
C ARG A 56 -2.85 2.67 4.79
N PRO A 57 -2.07 2.30 3.75
CA PRO A 57 -1.96 0.93 3.32
C PRO A 57 -1.31 0.06 4.40
N GLN A 58 -1.91 -1.09 4.69
CA GLN A 58 -1.28 -2.06 5.56
C GLN A 58 -0.16 -2.77 4.82
N VAL A 59 1.07 -2.52 5.25
CA VAL A 59 2.23 -3.26 4.75
C VAL A 59 2.25 -4.61 5.44
N GLY A 60 1.92 -5.67 4.71
CA GLY A 60 2.05 -7.04 5.21
C GLY A 60 3.51 -7.28 5.65
N LYS A 61 3.71 -7.94 6.80
CA LYS A 61 5.04 -8.40 7.18
C LYS A 61 5.50 -9.38 6.10
N THR A 62 6.51 -9.00 5.31
CA THR A 62 7.23 -9.95 4.46
C THR A 62 7.69 -11.08 5.37
N PRO A 63 7.39 -12.35 5.09
CA PRO A 63 7.88 -13.44 5.91
C PRO A 63 9.41 -13.34 5.97
N ALA A 64 9.95 -13.29 7.19
CA ALA A 64 11.38 -13.23 7.44
C ALA A 64 12.02 -14.52 6.90
N GLY A 65 12.38 -14.51 5.61
CA GLY A 65 12.79 -15.72 4.90
C GLY A 65 12.61 -15.68 3.38
N ALA A 66 11.84 -14.74 2.83
CA ALA A 66 11.78 -14.56 1.38
C ALA A 66 13.09 -13.96 0.86
N ARG A 67 14.12 -14.81 0.67
CA ARG A 67 15.32 -14.46 -0.12
C ARG A 67 14.85 -13.96 -1.47
N ARG A 68 15.05 -12.67 -1.77
CA ARG A 68 14.98 -12.17 -3.14
C ARG A 68 15.90 -13.04 -4.00
N PRO A 69 15.43 -13.68 -5.09
CA PRO A 69 16.36 -14.32 -6.01
C PRO A 69 17.29 -13.24 -6.56
N ALA A 70 18.59 -13.48 -6.48
CA ALA A 70 19.60 -12.59 -6.99
C ALA A 70 19.47 -12.48 -8.50
N VAL A 71 18.74 -11.47 -8.99
CA VAL A 71 18.74 -11.13 -10.41
C VAL A 71 20.12 -10.55 -10.74
N ILE A 72 20.89 -11.38 -11.43
CA ILE A 72 22.14 -11.19 -12.16
C ILE A 72 22.66 -9.73 -12.17
N ARG A 73 23.68 -9.49 -11.35
CA ARG A 73 24.63 -8.38 -11.51
C ARG A 73 25.35 -8.57 -12.84
N LYS A 74 25.01 -7.78 -13.86
CA LYS A 74 25.91 -7.58 -15.00
C LYS A 74 25.77 -6.14 -15.47
N VAL A 75 26.82 -5.36 -15.24
CA VAL A 75 27.37 -4.34 -16.14
C VAL A 75 28.64 -3.78 -15.48
N GLN A 76 29.76 -4.24 -16.04
CA GLN A 76 31.03 -3.55 -16.26
C GLN A 76 32.14 -3.57 -15.19
N SER A 77 32.89 -4.67 -15.27
CA SER A 77 34.35 -4.70 -15.10
C SER A 77 35.07 -3.89 -16.19
N LYS A 78 35.81 -2.85 -15.80
CA LYS A 78 37.07 -2.28 -16.36
C LYS A 78 37.15 -0.86 -15.80
N ALA A 79 38.17 -0.42 -15.07
CA ALA A 79 39.58 -0.61 -15.30
C ALA A 79 40.38 -0.55 -13.98
N LYS A 80 41.32 -1.49 -13.82
CA LYS A 80 42.48 -1.32 -12.95
C LYS A 80 43.53 -0.49 -13.71
N SER A 81 43.94 0.64 -13.15
CA SER A 81 45.28 1.22 -13.33
C SER A 81 45.52 2.23 -12.21
N LYS A 82 45.90 1.79 -11.01
CA LYS A 82 47.26 1.96 -10.47
C LYS A 82 47.92 3.29 -10.89
N ARG A 83 47.91 4.28 -10.00
CA ARG A 83 49.04 5.20 -9.87
C ARG A 83 49.34 5.42 -8.38
N THR A 84 50.61 5.26 -8.09
CA THR A 84 51.30 5.14 -6.82
C THR A 84 51.54 6.51 -6.15
N LYS A 85 51.47 6.51 -4.82
CA LYS A 85 52.26 7.22 -3.79
C LYS A 85 52.82 8.62 -4.11
N GLU A 86 52.52 9.59 -3.23
CA GLU A 86 53.43 10.57 -2.57
C GLU A 86 52.58 11.40 -1.58
N SER A 87 52.70 11.14 -0.26
CA SER A 87 53.49 11.89 0.75
C SER A 87 52.91 13.25 1.18
N VAL A 88 52.33 13.23 2.40
CA VAL A 88 52.08 14.28 3.45
C VAL A 88 53.21 15.35 3.52
N PRO A 89 53.11 16.58 4.10
CA PRO A 89 52.16 17.23 5.07
C PRO A 89 51.60 18.60 4.56
N CYS A 90 50.78 19.41 5.26
CA CYS A 90 50.50 19.71 6.67
C CYS A 90 49.02 20.11 6.78
#